data_AF-A0A1V5R9A5-F1
#
_entry.id   AF-A0A1V5R9A5-F1
#
_cell.length_a   1.000
_cell.length_b   1.000
_cell.length_c   1.000
_cell.angle_alpha   90.00
_cell.angle_beta   90.00
_cell.angle_gamma   90.00
#
_symmetry.space_group_name_H-M   'P 1'
#
loop_
_entity.id
_entity.type
_entity.pdbx_description
1 polymer ?
#
loop_
_entity_poly.entity_id
_entity_poly.type
_entity_poly.pdbx_seq_one_letter_code
_entity_poly.pdbx_strand_id
1 'polypeptide(L)'
;MAIDGNIWLLYSDGRLLKFFGGQGRSFVWQGLPGELSAPAAVVVPIEGDRLYVADAGNGRIIEATKEGVFLRQFRTREGGIIRNLRSLYLDEAGSMFYVLTQDQLYKIDIPAPASPPADAAETTAP
;
A
#
# COMPACT_ATOMS: atom_id res chain seq x y z
N MET A 1 -3.32 -12.27 2.20
CA MET A 1 -3.43 -12.68 0.79
C MET A 1 -4.31 -11.69 0.07
N ALA A 2 -4.03 -11.37 -1.19
CA ALA A 2 -4.88 -10.55 -2.05
C ALA A 2 -4.95 -11.12 -3.48
N ILE A 3 -5.96 -10.71 -4.26
CA ILE A 3 -6.21 -11.24 -5.59
C ILE A 3 -6.65 -10.11 -6.54
N ASP A 4 -5.99 -9.99 -7.69
CA ASP A 4 -6.34 -9.08 -8.79
C ASP A 4 -6.28 -9.78 -10.17
N GLY A 5 -6.36 -11.11 -10.16
CA GLY A 5 -5.96 -11.98 -11.28
C GLY A 5 -4.59 -12.61 -11.05
N ASN A 6 -3.73 -11.97 -10.27
CA ASN A 6 -2.59 -12.61 -9.62
C ASN A 6 -2.97 -12.99 -8.19
N ILE A 7 -2.28 -13.98 -7.62
CA ILE A 7 -2.37 -14.30 -6.19
C ILE A 7 -1.19 -13.66 -5.48
N TRP A 8 -1.47 -12.87 -4.46
CA TRP A 8 -0.47 -12.14 -3.67
C TRP A 8 -0.36 -12.71 -2.27
N LEU A 9 0.84 -13.11 -1.88
CA LEU A 9 1.15 -13.68 -0.58
C LEU A 9 2.12 -12.75 0.16
N LEU A 10 1.62 -12.13 1.23
CA LEU A 10 2.41 -11.35 2.16
C LEU A 10 2.77 -12.24 3.35
N TYR A 11 4.06 -12.38 3.61
CA TYR A 11 4.60 -13.09 4.75
C TYR A 11 4.85 -12.12 5.92
N SER A 12 4.83 -12.64 7.14
CA SER A 12 5.08 -11.86 8.36
C SER A 12 6.50 -11.30 8.46
N ASP A 13 7.44 -11.83 7.68
CA ASP A 13 8.83 -11.36 7.55
C ASP A 13 8.98 -10.20 6.55
N GLY A 14 7.89 -9.73 5.93
CA GLY A 14 7.92 -8.65 4.96
C GLY A 14 8.07 -9.10 3.51
N ARG A 15 8.30 -10.38 3.23
CA ARG A 15 8.37 -10.87 1.86
C ARG A 15 6.99 -10.83 1.21
N LEU A 16 6.90 -10.26 0.02
CA LEU A 16 5.72 -10.29 -0.83
C LEU A 16 6.02 -11.17 -2.04
N LEU A 17 5.12 -12.10 -2.36
CA LEU A 17 5.20 -12.94 -3.55
C LEU A 17 3.95 -12.74 -4.42
N LYS A 18 4.13 -12.82 -5.73
CA LYS A 18 3.06 -12.72 -6.73
C LYS A 18 3.04 -14.00 -7.56
N PHE A 19 1.87 -14.59 -7.79
CA PHE A 19 1.70 -15.77 -8.62
C PHE A 19 0.73 -15.49 -9.77
N PHE A 20 1.07 -15.96 -10.97
CA PHE A 20 0.19 -15.90 -12.13
C PHE A 20 0.19 -17.25 -12.85
N GLY A 21 -0.98 -17.86 -13.06
CA GLY A 21 -1.07 -19.18 -13.69
C GLY A 21 -0.28 -20.28 -12.97
N GLY A 22 -0.17 -20.19 -11.64
CA GLY A 22 0.63 -21.11 -10.81
C GLY A 22 2.14 -20.86 -10.81
N GLN A 23 2.64 -19.92 -11.62
CA GLN A 23 4.06 -19.56 -11.63
C GLN A 23 4.33 -18.45 -10.62
N GLY A 24 5.25 -18.72 -9.69
CA GLY A 24 5.72 -17.74 -8.72
C GLY A 24 6.64 -16.72 -9.37
N ARG A 25 6.44 -15.45 -9.02
CA ARG A 25 7.27 -14.31 -9.39
C ARG A 25 7.69 -13.59 -8.11
N SER A 26 8.98 -13.36 -7.99
CA SER A 26 9.52 -12.55 -6.89
C SER A 26 9.05 -11.11 -7.06
N PHE A 27 8.64 -10.49 -5.95
CA PHE A 27 8.38 -9.07 -5.87
C PHE A 27 9.50 -8.43 -5.05
N VAL A 28 10.04 -7.32 -5.53
CA VAL A 28 11.16 -6.62 -4.90
C VAL A 28 10.79 -5.17 -4.72
N TRP A 29 10.95 -4.68 -3.50
CA TRP A 29 10.72 -3.28 -3.16
C TRP A 29 11.79 -2.38 -3.79
N GLN A 30 11.34 -1.29 -4.41
CA GLN A 30 12.20 -0.27 -5.01
C GLN A 30 11.92 1.06 -4.31
N GLY A 31 12.92 1.60 -3.61
CA GLY A 31 12.79 2.89 -2.91
C GLY A 31 11.95 2.86 -1.63
N LEU A 32 11.68 1.68 -1.05
CA LEU A 32 10.95 1.59 0.22
C LEU A 32 11.79 2.20 1.36
N PRO A 33 11.24 3.16 2.13
CA PRO A 33 11.96 3.74 3.25
C PRO A 33 11.97 2.76 4.45
N GLY A 34 13.11 2.10 4.65
CA GLY A 34 13.29 1.05 5.65
C GLY A 34 12.59 -0.26 5.27
N GLU A 35 12.74 -1.27 6.12
CA GLU A 35 12.12 -2.59 5.90
C GLU A 35 10.69 -2.64 6.42
N LEU A 36 9.91 -3.61 5.93
CA LEU A 36 8.62 -3.95 6.52
C LEU A 36 8.83 -4.62 7.88
N SER A 37 7.92 -4.36 8.82
CA SER A 37 7.96 -4.91 10.17
C SER A 37 6.59 -5.47 10.53
N ALA A 38 6.50 -6.80 10.63
CA ALA A 38 5.26 -7.52 10.94
C ALA A 38 4.04 -7.02 10.13
N PRO A 39 4.11 -6.97 8.79
CA PRO A 39 3.01 -6.42 8.01
C PRO A 39 1.80 -7.36 8.09
N ALA A 40 0.62 -6.77 8.29
CA ALA A 40 -0.58 -7.52 8.66
C ALA A 40 -1.48 -7.81 7.45
N ALA A 41 -1.45 -6.96 6.43
CA ALA A 41 -2.32 -7.09 5.27
C ALA A 41 -1.67 -6.54 4.00
N VAL A 42 -2.07 -7.12 2.87
CA VAL A 42 -1.83 -6.58 1.53
C VAL A 42 -3.18 -6.44 0.85
N VAL A 43 -3.38 -5.34 0.14
CA VAL A 43 -4.58 -5.06 -0.65
C VAL A 43 -4.13 -4.67 -2.05
N VAL A 44 -4.75 -5.27 -3.05
CA VAL A 44 -4.40 -5.05 -4.46
C VAL A 44 -5.69 -4.74 -5.21
N PRO A 45 -5.92 -3.46 -5.56
CA PRO A 45 -7.03 -3.07 -6.42
C PRO A 45 -7.11 -3.89 -7.70
N ILE A 46 -8.33 -4.17 -8.17
CA ILE A 46 -8.54 -4.84 -9.46
C ILE A 46 -8.05 -3.94 -10.59
N GLU A 47 -8.38 -2.66 -10.55
CA GLU A 47 -8.00 -1.70 -11.58
C GLU A 47 -6.69 -0.98 -11.26
N GLY A 48 -5.96 -0.61 -12.31
CA GLY A 48 -4.72 0.12 -12.20
C GLY A 48 -3.56 -0.68 -11.61
N ASP A 49 -2.54 0.07 -11.19
CA ASP A 49 -1.23 -0.46 -10.83
C ASP A 49 -0.90 -0.27 -9.34
N ARG A 50 -1.89 -0.01 -8.49
CA ARG A 50 -1.61 0.23 -7.06
C ARG A 50 -1.61 -1.07 -6.28
N LEU A 51 -0.77 -1.15 -5.25
CA LEU A 51 -0.97 -2.02 -4.10
C LEU A 51 -0.79 -1.24 -2.80
N TYR A 52 -1.37 -1.78 -1.75
CA TYR A 52 -1.25 -1.27 -0.40
C TYR A 52 -0.78 -2.35 0.55
N VAL A 53 0.16 -2.01 1.42
CA VAL A 53 0.65 -2.90 2.47
C VAL A 53 0.47 -2.22 3.82
N ALA A 54 -0.19 -2.92 4.73
CA ALA A 54 -0.38 -2.46 6.08
C ALA A 54 0.79 -2.96 6.95
N ASP A 55 1.75 -2.07 7.18
CA ASP A 55 3.02 -2.33 7.84
C ASP A 55 2.89 -2.00 9.33
N ALA A 56 2.29 -2.94 10.07
CA ALA A 56 1.79 -2.72 11.42
C ALA A 56 2.90 -2.40 12.43
N GLY A 57 4.03 -3.12 12.38
CA GLY A 57 5.18 -2.87 13.27
C GLY A 57 5.80 -1.49 13.09
N ASN A 58 5.66 -0.89 11.90
CA ASN A 58 6.11 0.47 11.63
C ASN A 58 4.99 1.53 11.74
N GLY A 59 3.76 1.12 12.05
CA GLY A 59 2.61 2.02 12.20
C GLY A 59 2.30 2.83 10.94
N ARG A 60 2.34 2.20 9.76
CA ARG A 60 2.08 2.86 8.47
C ARG A 60 1.29 1.99 7.50
N ILE A 61 0.64 2.64 6.53
CA ILE A 61 0.16 1.99 5.31
C ILE A 61 1.06 2.46 4.17
N ILE A 62 1.65 1.54 3.42
CA ILE A 62 2.46 1.82 2.25
C ILE A 62 1.59 1.74 1.01
N GLU A 63 1.82 2.65 0.08
CA GLU A 63 1.30 2.61 -1.28
C GLU A 63 2.46 2.46 -2.26
N ALA A 64 2.32 1.51 -3.17
CA ALA A 64 3.34 1.18 -4.17
C ALA A 64 2.71 0.71 -5.48
N THR A 65 3.53 0.55 -6.52
CA THR A 65 3.12 -0.07 -7.77
C THR A 65 3.14 -1.60 -7.70
N LYS A 66 2.39 -2.32 -8.55
CA LYS A 66 2.38 -3.80 -8.55
C LYS A 66 3.74 -4.40 -8.98
N GLU A 67 4.67 -3.58 -9.46
CA GLU A 67 6.08 -3.93 -9.74
C GLU A 67 7.04 -3.57 -8.59
N GLY A 68 6.53 -3.00 -7.49
CA GLY A 68 7.28 -2.75 -6.26
C GLY A 68 7.88 -1.37 -6.11
N VAL A 69 7.51 -0.42 -6.96
CA VAL A 69 7.95 0.97 -6.84
C VAL A 69 7.19 1.65 -5.71
N PHE A 70 7.90 2.09 -4.67
CA PHE A 70 7.29 2.87 -3.59
C PHE A 70 6.76 4.21 -4.10
N LEU A 71 5.53 4.56 -3.73
CA LEU A 71 4.91 5.82 -4.12
C LEU A 71 4.79 6.78 -2.93
N ARG A 72 4.16 6.32 -1.84
CA ARG A 72 4.01 7.10 -0.60
C ARG A 72 3.63 6.21 0.58
N GLN A 73 3.56 6.81 1.77
CA GLN A 73 3.09 6.15 2.98
C GLN A 73 2.10 7.04 3.74
N PHE A 74 1.13 6.41 4.38
CA PHE A 74 0.18 7.05 5.29
C PHE A 74 0.54 6.72 6.73
N ARG A 75 0.56 7.75 7.57
CA ARG A 75 0.82 7.66 9.01
C ARG A 75 -0.18 8.56 9.73
N THR A 76 -0.64 8.14 10.90
CA THR A 76 -1.45 9.02 11.76
C THR A 76 -0.57 9.94 12.58
N ARG A 77 -0.95 11.22 12.67
CA ARG A 77 -0.18 12.27 13.35
C ARG A 77 0.11 11.96 14.83
N GLU A 78 -0.77 11.24 15.50
CA GLU A 78 -0.62 10.86 16.92
C GLU A 78 0.09 9.51 17.14
N GLY A 79 0.57 8.86 16.07
CA GLY A 79 1.36 7.63 16.14
C GLY A 79 0.67 6.40 16.76
N GLY A 80 -0.53 6.52 17.33
CA GLY A 80 -1.18 5.48 18.14
C GLY A 80 -2.16 4.58 17.40
N ILE A 81 -2.88 5.10 16.41
CA ILE A 81 -4.03 4.39 15.83
C ILE A 81 -3.60 3.17 15.02
N ILE A 82 -2.47 3.24 14.30
CA ILE A 82 -2.03 2.17 13.39
C ILE A 82 -1.09 1.14 14.07
N ARG A 83 -0.68 1.36 15.33
CA ARG A 83 0.33 0.52 16.02
C ARG A 83 -0.10 -0.94 16.25
N ASN A 84 -1.39 -1.23 16.15
CA ASN A 84 -1.95 -2.58 16.27
C ASN A 84 -2.84 -2.93 15.07
N LEU A 85 -2.43 -2.53 13.86
CA LEU A 85 -3.19 -2.83 12.66
C LEU A 85 -3.23 -4.35 12.43
N ARG A 86 -4.44 -4.90 12.32
CA ARG A 86 -4.69 -6.33 12.09
C ARG A 86 -5.11 -6.62 10.65
N SER A 87 -5.87 -5.72 10.06
CA SER A 87 -6.34 -5.87 8.68
C SER A 87 -6.59 -4.52 8.02
N LEU A 88 -6.54 -4.54 6.70
CA LEU A 88 -6.84 -3.41 5.84
C LEU A 88 -7.79 -3.88 4.74
N TYR A 89 -8.86 -3.14 4.51
CA TYR A 89 -9.74 -3.31 3.37
C TYR A 89 -9.83 -1.99 2.60
N LEU A 90 -9.91 -2.08 1.27
CA LEU A 90 -10.06 -0.94 0.37
C LEU A 90 -11.44 -1.00 -0.28
N ASP A 91 -12.18 0.09 -0.15
CA ASP A 91 -13.32 0.37 -1.01
C ASP A 91 -12.81 1.21 -2.19
N GLU A 92 -12.62 0.55 -3.33
CA GLU A 92 -12.07 1.18 -4.55
C GLU A 92 -13.00 2.28 -5.08
N ALA A 93 -14.32 2.04 -5.07
CA ALA A 93 -15.30 2.99 -5.58
C ALA A 93 -15.38 4.26 -4.71
N GLY A 94 -15.30 4.08 -3.39
CA GLY A 94 -15.29 5.17 -2.42
C GLY A 94 -13.93 5.81 -2.19
N SER A 95 -12.83 5.23 -2.69
CA SER A 95 -11.45 5.60 -2.32
C SER A 95 -11.23 5.64 -0.79
N MET A 96 -11.73 4.63 -0.08
CA MET A 96 -11.68 4.56 1.39
C MET A 96 -10.90 3.36 1.89
N PHE A 97 -10.10 3.55 2.94
CA PHE A 97 -9.60 2.45 3.76
C PHE A 97 -10.52 2.17 4.94
N TYR A 98 -10.74 0.88 5.18
CA TYR A 98 -11.24 0.36 6.44
C TYR A 98 -10.09 -0.33 7.16
N VAL A 99 -9.68 0.23 8.29
CA VAL A 99 -8.53 -0.23 9.07
C VAL A 99 -9.03 -0.87 10.34
N LEU A 100 -8.83 -2.18 10.48
CA LEU A 100 -9.14 -2.91 11.69
C LEU A 100 -7.90 -2.93 12.59
N THR A 101 -8.03 -2.39 13.79
CA THR A 101 -7.03 -2.50 14.84
C THR A 101 -7.48 -3.52 15.89
N GLN A 102 -6.71 -3.69 16.96
CA GLN A 102 -7.17 -4.49 18.09
C GLN A 102 -8.42 -3.91 18.78
N ASP A 103 -8.55 -2.58 18.78
CA ASP A 103 -9.52 -1.89 19.64
C ASP A 103 -10.70 -1.33 18.83
N GLN A 104 -10.48 -0.94 17.57
CA GLN A 104 -11.44 -0.18 16.77
C GLN A 104 -11.36 -0.48 15.27
N LEU A 105 -12.44 -0.15 14.57
CA LEU A 105 -12.50 -0.07 13.12
C LEU A 105 -12.49 1.41 12.71
N TYR A 106 -11.53 1.81 11.88
CA TYR A 106 -11.45 3.16 11.34
C TYR A 106 -11.85 3.18 9.87
N LYS A 107 -12.51 4.26 9.46
CA LYS A 107 -12.76 4.58 8.05
C LYS A 107 -11.94 5.82 7.71
N ILE A 108 -11.10 5.74 6.69
CA ILE A 108 -10.13 6.78 6.33
C ILE A 108 -10.21 7.07 4.84
N ASP A 109 -10.39 8.34 4.47
CA ASP A 109 -10.33 8.77 3.07
C ASP A 109 -8.91 8.65 2.54
N ILE A 110 -8.75 8.14 1.32
CA ILE A 110 -7.46 8.11 0.63
C ILE A 110 -7.29 9.45 -0.06
N PRO A 111 -6.36 10.31 0.39
CA PRO A 111 -6.13 11.57 -0.28
C PRO A 111 -5.65 11.30 -1.71
N ALA A 112 -6.17 12.05 -2.68
CA ALA A 112 -5.59 12.08 -4.01
C ALA A 112 -4.08 12.39 -3.91
N PRO A 113 -3.23 11.84 -4.81
CA PRO A 113 -1.86 12.31 -4.89
C PRO A 113 -1.86 13.83 -5.06
N ALA A 114 -0.97 14.53 -4.35
CA ALA A 114 -0.83 15.97 -4.52
C ALA A 114 -0.57 16.25 -6.01
N SER A 115 -1.36 17.12 -6.62
CA SER A 115 -1.11 17.55 -7.99
C SER A 115 0.33 18.05 -8.10
N PRO A 116 1.09 17.66 -9.14
CA PRO A 116 2.39 18.27 -9.37
C PRO A 116 2.20 19.80 -9.44
N PRO A 117 3.14 20.60 -8.90
CA PRO A 117 3.05 22.05 -8.99
C PRO A 117 2.93 22.44 -10.47
N ALA A 118 1.99 23.34 -10.77
CA ALA A 118 1.58 23.73 -12.13
C ALA A 118 2.68 24.47 -12.94
N ASP A 119 3.93 24.46 -12.48
CA ASP A 119 5.01 25.34 -12.97
C ASP A 119 6.14 24.59 -13.69
N ALA A 120 5.95 23.31 -14.02
CA ALA A 120 6.97 22.52 -14.73
C ALA A 120 6.70 22.33 -16.24
N ALA A 121 5.75 23.08 -16.80
CA ALA A 121 5.35 22.95 -18.20
C ALA A 121 5.40 24.28 -18.96
N GLU A 122 6.58 24.88 -19.11
CA GLU A 122 6.97 25.70 -20.29
C GLU A 122 8.40 26.26 -20.14
N THR A 123 9.41 25.49 -20.53
CA THR A 123 10.64 26.01 -21.13
C THR A 123 11.31 24.86 -21.85
N THR A 124 10.95 24.71 -23.13
CA THR A 124 11.81 24.19 -24.19
C THR A 124 11.06 24.41 -25.50
N ALA A 125 11.20 25.62 -26.04
CA ALA A 125 11.02 25.85 -27.47
C ALA A 125 12.43 25.90 -28.10
N PRO A 126 12.72 25.15 -29.18
CA PRO A 126 13.81 25.47 -30.10
C PRO A 126 13.42 26.62 -31.04
#